data_AF-S0DFE5-F1
#
_entry.id   AF-S0DFE5-F1
#
_cell.length_a   1.000
_cell.length_b   1.000
_cell.length_c   1.000
_cell.angle_alpha   90.00
_cell.angle_beta   90.00
_cell.angle_gamma   90.00
#
_symmetry.space_group_name_H-M   'P 1'
#
loop_
_entity.id
_entity.type
_entity.pdbx_description
1 polymer ?
#
loop_
_entity_poly.entity_id
_entity_poly.type
_entity_poly.pdbx_seq_one_letter_code
_entity_poly.pdbx_strand_id
1 'polypeptide(L)'
;MVILMVSFLMYVLNLTSFLVLGGLGVALLLSSLGKKVLLGDNNYLFLSESKSYECGFEYGMGGSGFSLQFYIVGLSFLLFDLEICLFTPLVGSLVIGGFSLKVGLIFLLLILFLLVYEYFTGALDW
;
A
#
# COMPACT_ATOMS: atom_id res chain seq x y z
N MET A 1 20.26 1.21 -47.94
CA MET A 1 20.12 -0.26 -47.77
C MET A 1 21.06 -0.79 -46.69
N VAL A 2 22.38 -0.58 -46.78
CA VAL A 2 23.37 -1.06 -45.77
C VAL A 2 23.12 -0.50 -44.36
N ILE A 3 22.84 0.80 -44.22
CA ILE A 3 22.57 1.43 -42.91
C ILE A 3 21.32 0.84 -42.24
N LEU A 4 20.26 0.60 -43.01
CA LEU A 4 19.02 0.02 -42.51
C LEU A 4 19.23 -1.43 -42.03
N MET A 5 20.06 -2.19 -42.75
CA MET A 5 20.47 -3.55 -42.38
C MET A 5 21.30 -3.56 -41.08
N VAL A 6 22.23 -2.61 -40.92
CA VAL A 6 23.04 -2.48 -39.70
C VAL A 6 22.19 -2.07 -38.49
N SER A 7 21.29 -1.10 -38.64
CA SER A 7 20.37 -0.70 -37.57
C SER A 7 19.45 -1.84 -37.14
N PHE A 8 18.97 -2.65 -38.09
CA PHE A 8 18.18 -3.85 -37.80
C PHE A 8 18.98 -4.90 -37.02
N LEU A 9 20.24 -5.15 -37.41
CA LEU A 9 21.13 -6.08 -36.70
C LEU A 9 21.41 -5.62 -35.25
N MET A 10 21.66 -4.33 -35.04
CA MET A 10 21.88 -3.76 -33.71
C MET A 10 20.65 -3.87 -32.80
N TYR A 11 19.45 -3.73 -33.37
CA TYR A 11 18.20 -3.90 -32.63
C TYR A 11 17.99 -5.35 -32.18
N VAL A 12 18.23 -6.32 -33.06
CA VAL A 12 18.12 -7.76 -32.73
C VAL A 12 19.12 -8.14 -31.63
N LEU A 13 20.36 -7.66 -31.69
CA LEU A 13 21.37 -7.93 -30.66
C LEU A 13 20.96 -7.37 -29.29
N ASN A 14 20.47 -6.13 -29.23
CA ASN A 14 20.00 -5.54 -27.98
C ASN A 14 18.80 -6.31 -27.41
N LEU A 15 17.85 -6.74 -28.26
CA LEU A 15 16.69 -7.51 -27.83
C LEU A 15 17.10 -8.86 -27.19
N THR A 16 18.08 -9.56 -27.77
CA THR A 16 18.57 -10.83 -27.22
C THR A 16 19.25 -10.66 -25.86
N SER A 17 20.04 -9.60 -25.67
CA SER A 17 20.71 -9.33 -24.38
C SER A 17 19.73 -9.06 -23.24
N PHE A 18 18.63 -8.36 -23.51
CA PHE A 18 17.59 -8.06 -22.52
C PHE A 18 16.86 -9.33 -22.07
N LEU A 19 16.54 -10.24 -23.01
CA LEU A 19 15.90 -11.52 -22.70
C LEU A 19 16.80 -12.43 -21.84
N VAL A 20 18.10 -12.48 -22.13
CA VAL A 20 19.06 -13.31 -21.38
C VAL A 20 19.23 -12.80 -19.95
N LEU A 21 19.38 -11.48 -19.75
CA LEU A 21 19.51 -10.88 -18.41
C LEU A 21 18.23 -11.04 -17.60
N GLY A 22 17.07 -10.83 -18.22
CA GLY A 22 15.77 -11.05 -17.57
C GLY A 22 15.57 -12.49 -17.12
N GLY A 23 15.90 -13.46 -17.99
CA GLY A 23 15.80 -14.89 -17.67
C GLY A 23 16.70 -15.31 -16.50
N LEU A 24 17.95 -14.82 -16.45
CA LEU A 24 18.87 -15.08 -15.34
C LEU A 24 18.35 -14.49 -14.01
N GLY A 25 17.80 -13.28 -14.04
CA GLY A 25 17.23 -12.65 -12.85
C GLY A 25 16.08 -13.46 -12.24
N VAL A 26 15.16 -13.94 -13.09
CA VAL A 26 14.03 -14.77 -12.64
C VAL A 26 14.50 -16.12 -12.07
N ALA A 27 15.50 -16.76 -12.70
CA ALA A 27 16.05 -18.02 -12.22
C ALA A 27 16.68 -17.91 -10.83
N LEU A 28 17.40 -16.81 -10.55
CA LEU A 28 17.99 -16.56 -9.24
C LEU A 28 16.94 -16.36 -8.15
N LEU A 29 15.86 -15.63 -8.45
CA LEU A 29 14.74 -15.43 -7.50
C LEU A 29 14.02 -16.75 -7.17
N LEU A 30 13.80 -17.60 -8.15
CA LEU A 30 13.19 -18.92 -7.93
C LEU A 30 14.09 -19.82 -7.05
N SER A 31 15.41 -19.74 -7.24
CA SER A 31 16.37 -20.55 -6.47
C SER A 31 16.48 -20.16 -4.99
N SER A 32 16.27 -18.88 -4.66
CA SER A 32 16.33 -18.39 -3.27
C SER A 32 15.06 -18.74 -2.49
N LEU A 33 13.90 -18.75 -3.16
CA LEU A 33 12.63 -19.16 -2.59
C LEU A 33 12.53 -20.69 -2.46
N GLY A 34 13.06 -21.44 -3.43
CA GLY A 34 12.98 -22.90 -3.46
C GLY A 34 13.61 -23.58 -2.25
N LYS A 35 14.74 -23.09 -1.74
CA LYS A 35 15.44 -23.72 -0.60
C LYS A 35 14.63 -23.69 0.70
N LYS A 36 13.86 -22.62 0.96
CA LYS A 36 13.03 -22.53 2.18
C LYS A 36 11.81 -23.44 2.12
N VAL A 37 11.25 -23.66 0.94
CA VAL A 37 10.08 -24.54 0.75
C VAL A 37 10.50 -26.02 0.72
N LEU A 38 11.68 -26.33 0.16
CA LEU A 38 12.18 -27.71 0.05
C LEU A 38 12.91 -28.24 1.28
N LEU A 39 13.65 -27.40 2.02
CA LEU A 39 14.32 -27.81 3.28
C LEU A 39 13.44 -27.58 4.52
N GLY A 40 12.11 -27.57 4.37
CA GLY A 40 11.19 -27.56 5.49
C GLY A 40 11.43 -28.79 6.36
N ASP A 41 12.17 -28.62 7.45
CA ASP A 41 12.32 -29.64 8.50
C ASP A 41 10.95 -29.83 9.13
N ASN A 42 10.43 -31.05 9.03
CA ASN A 42 9.03 -31.36 9.25
C ASN A 42 8.79 -31.79 10.71
N ASN A 43 7.75 -31.19 11.30
CA ASN A 43 6.73 -31.85 12.12
C ASN A 43 6.89 -32.00 13.65
N TYR A 44 7.90 -31.44 14.33
CA TYR A 44 7.91 -31.45 15.81
C TYR A 44 7.95 -30.06 16.47
N LEU A 45 8.59 -29.07 15.85
CA LEU A 45 8.58 -27.67 16.34
C LEU A 45 7.26 -26.94 16.05
N PHE A 46 6.56 -27.32 14.98
CA PHE A 46 5.33 -26.64 14.57
C PHE A 46 4.15 -26.84 15.52
N LEU A 47 4.14 -27.89 16.34
CA LEU A 47 3.04 -28.16 17.28
C LEU A 47 3.13 -27.32 18.56
N SER A 48 4.34 -26.99 19.01
CA SER A 48 4.55 -26.12 20.19
C SER A 48 4.52 -24.63 19.85
N GLU A 49 4.90 -24.23 18.63
CA GLU A 49 4.80 -22.82 18.20
C GLU A 49 3.42 -22.43 17.65
N SER A 50 2.60 -23.39 17.20
CA SER A 50 1.25 -23.09 16.67
C SER A 50 0.17 -22.98 17.74
N LYS A 51 0.49 -23.27 19.00
CA LYS A 51 -0.45 -23.04 20.10
C LYS A 51 -0.27 -21.61 20.60
N SER A 52 -1.32 -20.79 20.46
CA SER A 52 -1.39 -19.47 21.10
C SER A 52 -1.04 -19.60 22.59
N TYR A 53 -0.31 -18.63 23.12
CA TYR A 53 0.17 -18.63 24.51
C TYR A 53 -1.03 -18.58 25.47
N GLU A 54 -1.57 -19.75 25.80
CA GLU A 54 -2.68 -19.89 26.74
C GLU A 54 -2.09 -19.83 28.15
N CYS A 55 -2.09 -18.64 28.74
CA CYS A 55 -2.02 -18.52 30.19
C CYS A 55 -3.29 -19.15 30.80
N GLY A 56 -3.33 -20.49 30.87
CA GLY A 56 -4.10 -21.30 31.82
C GLY A 56 -5.63 -21.20 31.84
N PHE A 57 -6.28 -20.38 31.01
CA PHE A 57 -7.73 -20.21 31.05
C PHE A 57 -8.35 -20.18 29.66
N GLU A 58 -9.16 -21.21 29.37
CA GLU A 58 -10.08 -21.25 28.24
C GLU A 58 -11.24 -20.28 28.51
N TYR A 59 -11.03 -18.99 28.24
CA TYR A 59 -12.15 -18.06 28.14
C TYR A 59 -12.91 -18.37 26.85
N GLY A 60 -14.13 -18.85 27.04
CA GLY A 60 -14.99 -19.40 25.99
C GLY A 60 -15.12 -18.51 24.76
N MET A 61 -15.19 -19.20 23.62
CA MET A 61 -15.71 -18.74 22.33
C MET A 61 -15.60 -17.24 22.10
N GLY A 62 -14.43 -16.84 21.58
CA GLY A 62 -14.10 -15.49 21.15
C GLY A 62 -15.08 -14.93 20.13
N GLY A 63 -16.06 -14.21 20.63
CA GLY A 63 -16.61 -13.06 19.93
C GLY A 63 -16.02 -11.83 20.61
N SER A 64 -14.80 -11.43 20.26
CA SER A 64 -14.35 -10.09 20.61
C SER A 64 -15.31 -9.13 19.91
N GLY A 65 -16.20 -8.50 20.69
CA GLY A 65 -17.12 -7.49 20.17
C GLY A 65 -16.31 -6.48 19.37
N PHE A 66 -16.70 -6.28 18.11
CA PHE A 66 -16.03 -5.33 17.26
C PHE A 66 -16.28 -3.92 17.80
N SER A 67 -15.22 -3.22 18.21
CA SER A 67 -15.35 -1.82 18.61
C SER A 67 -15.50 -0.97 17.35
N LEU A 68 -16.67 -0.32 17.23
CA LEU A 68 -16.98 0.66 16.19
C LEU A 68 -15.94 1.78 16.09
N GLN A 69 -15.21 2.05 17.18
CA GLN A 69 -14.15 3.06 17.24
C GLN A 69 -13.03 2.80 16.21
N PHE A 70 -12.56 1.55 16.06
CA PHE A 70 -11.51 1.23 15.08
C PHE A 70 -11.99 1.41 13.64
N TYR A 71 -13.28 1.17 13.40
CA TYR A 71 -13.89 1.42 12.09
C TYR A 71 -13.94 2.91 11.78
N ILE A 72 -14.35 3.73 12.74
CA ILE A 72 -14.46 5.18 12.54
C ILE A 72 -13.09 5.77 12.25
N VAL A 73 -12.06 5.44 13.04
CA VAL A 73 -10.67 5.90 12.78
C VAL A 73 -10.18 5.49 11.39
N GLY A 74 -10.46 4.26 10.96
CA GLY A 74 -10.11 3.78 9.62
C GLY A 74 -10.85 4.53 8.51
N LEU A 75 -12.13 4.85 8.72
CA LEU A 75 -12.94 5.62 7.78
C LEU A 75 -12.44 7.08 7.68
N SER A 76 -12.11 7.72 8.81
CA SER A 76 -11.58 9.09 8.84
C SER A 76 -10.24 9.18 8.11
N PHE A 77 -9.36 8.19 8.29
CA PHE A 77 -8.10 8.11 7.55
C PHE A 77 -8.31 8.01 6.03
N LEU A 78 -9.23 7.13 5.60
CA LEU A 78 -9.56 6.98 4.17
C LEU A 78 -10.13 8.27 3.58
N LEU A 79 -10.99 8.97 4.33
CA LEU A 79 -11.62 10.21 3.89
C LEU A 79 -10.58 11.34 3.78
N PHE A 80 -9.67 11.46 4.75
CA PHE A 80 -8.59 12.44 4.73
C PHE A 80 -7.57 12.20 3.60
N ASP A 81 -7.28 10.94 3.25
CA ASP A 81 -6.42 10.59 2.11
C ASP A 81 -7.05 11.02 0.77
N LEU A 82 -8.38 10.85 0.65
CA LEU A 82 -9.14 11.32 -0.52
C LEU A 82 -9.12 12.85 -0.63
N GLU A 83 -9.25 13.56 0.48
CA GLU A 83 -9.19 15.03 0.52
C GLU A 83 -7.84 15.59 0.06
N ILE A 84 -6.72 14.96 0.47
CA ILE A 84 -5.38 15.36 0.00
C ILE A 84 -5.22 15.09 -1.50
N CYS A 85 -5.76 13.97 -1.99
CA CYS A 85 -5.77 13.67 -3.42
C CYS A 85 -6.51 14.76 -4.22
N LEU A 86 -7.62 15.29 -3.69
CA LEU A 86 -8.38 16.40 -4.30
C LEU A 86 -7.67 17.75 -4.16
N PHE A 87 -6.89 17.97 -3.10
CA PHE A 87 -6.13 19.20 -2.89
C PHE A 87 -4.95 19.36 -3.86
N THR A 88 -4.29 18.26 -4.22
CA THR A 88 -3.11 18.24 -5.11
C THR A 88 -3.33 18.93 -6.46
N PRO A 89 -4.37 18.63 -7.26
CA PRO A 89 -4.62 19.33 -8.53
C PRO A 89 -4.96 20.82 -8.33
N LEU A 90 -5.53 21.17 -7.17
CA LEU A 90 -5.88 22.55 -6.85
C LEU A 90 -4.61 23.39 -6.64
N VAL A 91 -3.57 22.85 -5.99
CA VAL A 91 -2.25 23.48 -5.87
C VAL A 91 -1.62 23.72 -7.26
N GLY A 92 -1.72 22.73 -8.17
CA GLY A 92 -1.25 22.88 -9.54
C GLY A 92 -1.96 23.99 -10.34
N SER A 93 -3.24 24.24 -10.02
CA SER A 93 -4.07 25.26 -10.68
C SER A 93 -3.87 26.69 -10.16
N LEU A 94 -3.09 26.90 -9.09
CA LEU A 94 -2.82 28.21 -8.49
C LEU A 94 -2.14 29.18 -9.47
N VAL A 95 -1.47 28.64 -10.48
CA VAL A 95 -0.82 29.41 -11.56
C VAL A 95 -1.84 30.09 -12.49
N ILE A 96 -3.10 29.64 -12.49
CA ILE A 96 -4.12 30.03 -13.49
C ILE A 96 -4.97 31.23 -13.02
N GLY A 97 -4.88 31.65 -11.74
CA GLY A 97 -5.44 32.92 -11.26
C GLY A 97 -6.06 32.89 -9.86
N GLY A 98 -6.51 34.06 -9.40
CA GLY A 98 -7.03 34.27 -8.03
C GLY A 98 -8.35 33.55 -7.70
N PHE A 99 -9.06 33.01 -8.69
CA PHE A 99 -10.26 32.20 -8.45
C PHE A 99 -9.94 30.84 -7.83
N SER A 100 -8.90 30.16 -8.32
CA SER A 100 -8.43 28.88 -7.77
C SER A 100 -8.01 29.01 -6.30
N LEU A 101 -7.39 30.13 -5.93
CA LEU A 101 -7.05 30.45 -4.54
C LEU A 101 -8.28 30.55 -3.64
N LYS A 102 -9.36 31.20 -4.10
CA LYS A 102 -10.60 31.33 -3.33
C LYS A 102 -11.29 29.99 -3.12
N VAL A 103 -11.34 29.16 -4.17
CA VAL A 103 -11.89 27.81 -4.10
C VAL A 103 -11.07 26.94 -3.14
N GLY A 104 -9.73 27.02 -3.23
CA GLY A 104 -8.83 26.31 -2.32
C GLY A 104 -8.99 26.71 -0.86
N LEU A 105 -9.16 28.00 -0.58
CA LEU A 105 -9.41 28.49 0.77
C LEU A 105 -10.75 28.02 1.33
N ILE A 106 -11.82 28.03 0.52
CA ILE A 106 -13.14 27.51 0.93
C ILE A 106 -13.04 26.00 1.24
N PHE A 107 -12.31 25.27 0.40
CA PHE A 107 -12.13 23.82 0.55
C PHE A 107 -11.34 23.48 1.81
N LEU A 108 -10.27 24.22 2.09
CA LEU A 108 -9.48 24.05 3.32
C LEU A 108 -10.31 24.34 4.58
N LEU A 109 -11.12 25.41 4.57
CA LEU A 109 -12.02 25.71 5.69
C LEU A 109 -13.07 24.62 5.93
N LEU A 110 -13.60 24.02 4.86
CA LEU A 110 -14.53 22.91 4.94
C LEU A 110 -13.91 21.69 5.61
N ILE A 111 -12.70 21.29 5.19
CA ILE A 111 -11.98 20.16 5.79
C ILE A 111 -11.70 20.44 7.28
N LEU A 112 -11.26 21.65 7.60
CA LEU A 112 -10.95 22.04 8.97
C LEU A 112 -12.20 22.01 9.87
N PHE A 113 -13.36 22.42 9.33
CA PHE A 113 -14.64 22.31 10.03
C PHE A 113 -15.05 20.84 10.25
N LEU A 114 -14.87 19.99 9.24
CA LEU A 114 -15.21 18.56 9.32
C LEU A 114 -14.37 17.84 10.39
N LEU A 115 -13.06 18.12 10.41
CA LEU A 115 -12.13 17.58 11.41
C LEU A 115 -12.50 18.03 12.83
N VAL A 116 -12.84 19.31 13.01
CA VAL A 116 -13.26 19.85 14.30
C VAL A 116 -14.57 19.22 14.78
N TYR A 117 -15.54 19.00 13.89
CA TYR A 117 -16.79 18.32 14.21
C TYR A 117 -16.54 16.88 14.70
N GLU A 118 -15.66 16.15 14.02
CA GLU A 118 -15.31 14.77 14.37
C GLU A 118 -14.58 14.69 15.73
N TYR A 119 -13.69 15.65 16.00
CA TYR A 119 -13.01 15.79 17.29
C TYR A 119 -14.02 16.03 18.43
N PHE A 120 -14.97 16.95 18.26
CA PHE A 120 -15.99 17.22 19.29
C PHE A 120 -16.97 16.06 19.51
N THR A 121 -17.14 15.17 18.53
CA THR A 121 -18.02 14.01 18.65
C THR A 121 -17.38 12.90 19.51
N GLY A 122 -16.10 13.03 19.90
CA GLY A 122 -15.39 12.03 20.70
C GLY A 122 -15.12 10.73 19.92
N ALA A 123 -15.22 10.78 18.59
CA ALA A 123 -14.98 9.64 17.71
C ALA A 123 -13.50 9.18 17.71
N LEU A 124 -12.60 10.08 18.14
CA LEU A 124 -11.15 9.89 18.21
C LEU A 124 -10.63 9.72 19.64
N ASP A 125 -11.50 9.84 20.66
CA ASP A 125 -11.10 9.68 22.05
C ASP A 125 -10.86 8.19 22.35
N TRP A 126 -9.72 7.92 22.99
CA TRP A 126 -9.28 6.61 23.44
C TRP A 126 -9.07 6.61 24.95
#